data_AF-A0A2H5UVD2-F1
#
_entry.id   AF-A0A2H5UVD2-F1
#
_cell.length_a   1.000
_cell.length_b   1.000
_cell.length_c   1.000
_cell.angle_alpha   90.00
_cell.angle_beta   90.00
_cell.angle_gamma   90.00
#
_symmetry.space_group_name_H-M   'P 1'
#
loop_
_entity.id
_entity.type
_entity.pdbx_description
1 polymer ?
#
loop_
_entity_poly.entity_id
_entity_poly.type
_entity_poly.pdbx_seq_one_letter_code
_entity_poly.pdbx_strand_id
1 'polypeptide(L)'
;MGKVKRIYITHCSAKKDDSLKNTGKNVTPDKLYTATSTQRFMKKCKEKHVEWAIFSDLYGVWFPNVENEWYEKDPNTVTEEEFRKLLKDFDEKLAAYDEI
;
A
#
# COMPACT_ATOMS: atom_id res chain seq x y z
N MET A 1 15.55 -23.99 -11.92
CA MET A 1 15.10 -22.59 -11.96
C MET A 1 14.08 -22.41 -10.85
N GLY A 2 14.35 -21.51 -9.90
CA GLY A 2 13.36 -21.13 -8.88
C GLY A 2 12.14 -20.50 -9.56
N LYS A 3 10.97 -20.63 -8.93
CA LYS A 3 9.75 -19.99 -9.41
C LYS A 3 9.91 -18.48 -9.25
N VAL A 4 9.83 -17.73 -10.35
CA VAL A 4 9.83 -16.25 -10.35
C VAL A 4 8.71 -15.77 -9.44
N LYS A 5 9.04 -14.93 -8.45
CA LYS A 5 8.08 -14.29 -7.55
C LYS A 5 7.73 -12.91 -8.08
N ARG A 6 6.45 -12.71 -8.38
CA ARG A 6 5.91 -11.43 -8.89
C ARG A 6 4.95 -10.83 -7.88
N ILE A 7 5.05 -9.52 -7.67
CA ILE A 7 4.09 -8.72 -6.91
C ILE A 7 3.49 -7.66 -7.84
N TYR A 8 2.25 -7.24 -7.55
CA TYR A 8 1.61 -6.12 -8.23
C TYR A 8 1.46 -4.93 -7.28
N ILE A 9 1.83 -3.73 -7.72
CA ILE A 9 1.80 -2.54 -6.86
C ILE A 9 0.97 -1.43 -7.51
N THR A 10 0.22 -0.71 -6.68
CA THR A 10 -0.36 0.59 -7.04
C THR A 10 0.02 1.64 -6.00
N HIS A 11 0.05 2.91 -6.40
CA HIS A 11 0.14 4.02 -5.45
C HIS A 11 -1.14 4.15 -4.61
N CYS A 12 -1.02 4.79 -3.45
CA CYS A 12 -2.14 5.08 -2.56
C CYS A 12 -3.15 6.04 -3.20
N SER A 13 -4.31 6.19 -2.56
CA SER A 13 -5.36 7.13 -2.98
C SER A 13 -5.65 8.16 -1.90
N ALA A 14 -5.91 9.40 -2.31
CA ALA A 14 -6.43 10.43 -1.43
C ALA A 14 -7.79 10.04 -0.82
N LYS A 15 -8.67 9.38 -1.60
CA LYS A 15 -9.98 8.92 -1.12
C LYS A 15 -9.84 7.73 -0.19
N LYS A 16 -10.21 7.93 1.08
CA LYS A 16 -10.24 6.95 2.16
C LYS A 16 -11.63 6.96 2.82
N ASP A 17 -11.90 6.01 3.70
CA ASP A 17 -13.12 5.98 4.51
C ASP A 17 -12.96 6.92 5.71
N ASP A 18 -13.57 8.10 5.63
CA ASP A 18 -13.52 9.12 6.69
C ASP A 18 -14.20 8.68 7.99
N SER A 19 -15.04 7.64 7.98
CA SER A 19 -15.62 7.09 9.21
C SER A 19 -14.57 6.45 10.13
N LEU A 20 -13.38 6.14 9.61
CA LEU A 20 -12.25 5.60 10.36
C LEU A 20 -11.32 6.69 10.91
N LYS A 21 -11.45 7.94 10.45
CA LYS A 21 -10.59 9.06 10.85
C LYS A 21 -10.70 9.32 12.35
N ASN A 22 -9.55 9.44 13.02
CA ASN A 22 -9.44 9.66 14.47
C ASN A 22 -10.07 8.58 15.36
N THR A 23 -10.36 7.39 14.81
CA THR A 23 -10.92 6.28 15.60
C THR A 23 -9.86 5.43 16.29
N GLY A 24 -8.59 5.55 15.90
CA GLY A 24 -7.50 4.67 16.33
C GLY A 24 -7.64 3.22 15.84
N LYS A 25 -8.56 2.96 14.89
CA LYS A 25 -8.78 1.62 14.35
C LYS A 25 -7.75 1.33 13.27
N ASN A 26 -7.04 0.22 13.46
CA ASN A 26 -6.23 -0.39 12.43
C ASN A 26 -7.14 -1.17 11.47
N VAL A 27 -6.97 -0.94 10.17
CA VAL A 27 -7.70 -1.65 9.12
C VAL A 27 -6.77 -2.02 7.98
N THR A 28 -7.15 -2.99 7.17
CA THR A 28 -6.44 -3.37 5.94
C THR A 28 -6.66 -2.35 4.81
N PRO A 29 -5.79 -2.30 3.78
CA PRO A 29 -5.89 -1.34 2.68
C PRO A 29 -7.26 -1.35 1.96
N ASP A 30 -7.85 -2.54 1.83
CA ASP A 30 -9.14 -2.74 1.16
C ASP A 30 -10.34 -2.22 1.95
N LYS A 31 -10.17 -2.00 3.26
CA LYS A 31 -11.16 -1.31 4.11
C LYS A 31 -10.90 0.19 4.15
N LEU A 32 -9.64 0.62 4.08
CA LEU A 32 -9.30 2.03 4.18
C LEU A 32 -9.59 2.81 2.88
N TYR A 33 -9.08 2.36 1.73
CA TYR A 33 -9.13 3.16 0.50
C TYR A 33 -10.47 3.02 -0.21
N THR A 34 -11.14 4.13 -0.53
CA THR A 34 -12.48 4.12 -1.13
C THR A 34 -12.50 4.48 -2.62
N ALA A 35 -11.36 4.89 -3.20
CA ALA A 35 -11.28 5.16 -4.63
C ALA A 35 -11.59 3.92 -5.47
N THR A 36 -12.45 4.10 -6.48
CA THR A 36 -12.92 3.03 -7.36
C THR A 36 -11.78 2.33 -8.09
N SER A 37 -10.74 3.04 -8.53
CA SER A 37 -9.57 2.46 -9.19
C SER A 37 -8.78 1.54 -8.26
N THR A 38 -8.45 2.03 -7.05
CA THR A 38 -7.71 1.26 -6.02
C THR A 38 -8.52 0.04 -5.59
N GLN A 39 -9.82 0.18 -5.35
CA GLN A 39 -10.71 -0.94 -5.02
C GLN A 39 -10.77 -1.99 -6.14
N ARG A 40 -10.86 -1.57 -7.41
CA ARG A 40 -10.82 -2.49 -8.56
C ARG A 40 -9.49 -3.23 -8.66
N PHE A 41 -8.37 -2.55 -8.42
CA PHE A 41 -7.04 -3.16 -8.38
C PHE A 41 -6.97 -4.25 -7.30
N MET A 42 -7.31 -3.91 -6.06
CA MET A 42 -7.26 -4.84 -4.93
C MET A 42 -8.20 -6.03 -5.14
N LYS A 43 -9.43 -5.78 -5.62
CA LYS A 43 -10.40 -6.83 -5.98
C LYS A 43 -9.83 -7.80 -7.01
N LYS A 44 -9.26 -7.27 -8.11
CA LYS A 44 -8.69 -8.10 -9.18
C LYS A 44 -7.50 -8.93 -8.70
N CYS A 45 -6.67 -8.38 -7.82
CA CYS A 45 -5.54 -9.12 -7.25
C CYS A 45 -6.01 -10.25 -6.32
N LYS A 46 -7.03 -9.99 -5.48
CA LYS A 46 -7.68 -11.01 -4.64
C LYS A 46 -8.30 -12.13 -5.48
N GLU A 47 -9.06 -11.79 -6.52
CA GLU A 47 -9.70 -12.76 -7.43
C GLU A 47 -8.68 -13.64 -8.17
N LYS A 48 -7.51 -13.09 -8.50
CA LYS A 48 -6.44 -13.82 -9.18
C LYS A 48 -5.49 -14.54 -8.22
N HIS A 49 -5.68 -14.41 -6.91
CA HIS A 49 -4.80 -14.97 -5.88
C HIS A 49 -3.31 -14.62 -6.11
N VAL A 50 -3.04 -13.38 -6.53
CA VAL A 50 -1.68 -12.86 -6.73
C VAL A 50 -1.23 -12.01 -5.56
N GLU A 51 0.08 -11.89 -5.37
CA GLU A 51 0.65 -11.00 -4.35
C GLU A 51 0.54 -9.54 -4.81
N TRP A 52 0.18 -8.64 -3.90
CA TRP A 52 0.03 -7.23 -4.20
C TRP A 52 0.28 -6.35 -2.99
N ALA A 53 0.58 -5.07 -3.21
CA ALA A 53 0.72 -4.07 -2.15
C ALA A 53 0.28 -2.67 -2.61
N ILE A 54 0.02 -1.77 -1.65
CA ILE A 54 -0.16 -0.34 -1.90
C ILE A 54 1.11 0.39 -1.51
N PHE A 55 1.62 1.27 -2.36
CA PHE A 55 2.71 2.19 -1.99
C PHE A 55 2.12 3.47 -1.40
N SER A 56 2.31 3.64 -0.09
CA SER A 56 1.77 4.71 0.76
C SER A 56 2.81 5.77 1.05
N ASP A 57 2.41 7.05 0.95
CA ASP A 57 3.27 8.20 1.28
C ASP A 57 3.61 8.31 2.78
N LEU A 58 2.95 7.51 3.64
CA LEU A 58 3.27 7.45 5.07
C LEU A 58 3.85 6.09 5.48
N TYR A 59 3.26 4.99 5.01
CA TYR A 59 3.58 3.64 5.48
C TYR A 59 4.51 2.85 4.54
N GLY A 60 4.90 3.43 3.40
CA GLY A 60 5.69 2.74 2.39
C GLY A 60 4.92 1.59 1.75
N VAL A 61 5.56 0.44 1.57
CA VAL A 61 4.91 -0.76 1.02
C VAL A 61 3.96 -1.34 2.05
N TRP A 62 2.66 -1.26 1.74
CA TRP A 62 1.56 -1.73 2.57
C TRP A 62 0.92 -2.97 1.97
N PHE A 63 1.21 -4.13 2.59
CA PHE A 63 0.68 -5.43 2.21
C PHE A 63 -0.79 -5.63 2.62
N PRO A 64 -1.52 -6.58 1.98
CA PRO A 64 -2.97 -6.75 2.13
C PRO A 64 -3.42 -7.18 3.52
N ASN A 65 -2.53 -7.83 4.26
CA ASN A 65 -2.74 -8.39 5.60
C ASN A 65 -2.19 -7.51 6.72
N VAL A 66 -1.52 -6.40 6.38
CA VAL A 66 -1.06 -5.43 7.38
C VAL A 66 -2.20 -4.47 7.64
N GLU A 67 -2.46 -4.19 8.92
CA GLU A 67 -3.46 -3.22 9.34
C GLU A 67 -2.77 -1.95 9.80
N ASN A 68 -3.21 -0.80 9.32
CA ASN A 68 -2.73 0.52 9.76
C ASN A 68 -3.90 1.44 10.04
N GLU A 69 -3.65 2.50 10.81
CA GLU A 69 -4.64 3.54 11.08
C GLU A 69 -4.87 4.43 9.85
N TRP A 70 -6.05 5.05 9.82
CA TRP A 70 -6.37 6.11 8.88
C TRP A 70 -5.32 7.23 8.96
N TYR A 71 -4.89 7.75 7.81
CA TYR A 71 -3.87 8.79 7.75
C TYR A 71 -4.12 9.81 6.63
N GLU A 72 -3.59 11.02 6.84
CA GLU A 72 -3.50 12.08 5.84
C GLU A 72 -2.02 12.44 5.68
N LYS A 73 -1.50 12.27 4.46
CA LYS A 73 -0.15 12.73 4.08
C LYS A 73 -0.25 13.21 2.64
N ASP A 74 0.10 14.47 2.41
CA ASP A 74 0.17 15.03 1.07
C ASP A 74 1.52 14.67 0.46
N PRO A 75 1.58 14.10 -0.77
CA PRO A 75 2.83 13.74 -1.42
C PRO A 75 3.80 14.94 -1.59
N ASN A 76 3.28 16.17 -1.70
CA ASN A 76 4.10 17.38 -1.78
C ASN A 76 4.72 17.80 -0.44
N THR A 77 4.30 17.17 0.66
CA THR A 77 4.84 17.41 2.01
C THR A 77 5.82 16.34 2.45
N VAL A 78 6.12 15.37 1.57
CA VAL A 78 7.14 14.36 1.82
C VAL A 78 8.51 15.03 1.74
N THR A 79 9.22 15.03 2.86
CA THR A 79 10.61 15.53 2.93
C THR A 79 11.57 14.54 2.29
N GLU A 80 12.77 14.99 1.92
CA GLU A 80 13.83 14.12 1.40
C GLU A 80 14.18 12.97 2.37
N GLU A 81 14.15 13.23 3.68
CA GLU A 81 14.40 12.20 4.69
C GLU A 81 13.28 11.14 4.74
N GLU A 82 12.02 11.57 4.66
CA GLU A 82 10.88 10.65 4.57
C GLU A 82 10.92 9.85 3.27
N PHE A 83 11.24 10.50 2.15
CA PHE A 83 11.40 9.84 0.87
C PHE A 83 12.47 8.74 0.92
N ARG A 84 13.64 9.01 1.52
CA ARG A 84 14.70 8.00 1.69
C ARG A 84 14.25 6.82 2.55
N LYS A 85 13.42 7.06 3.57
CA LYS A 85 12.82 5.99 4.37
C LYS A 85 11.85 5.15 3.54
N LEU A 86 11.00 5.78 2.73
CA LEU A 86 10.06 5.08 1.84
C LEU A 86 10.79 4.26 0.78
N LEU A 87 11.89 4.78 0.22
CA LEU A 87 12.72 4.06 -0.74
C LEU A 87 13.39 2.84 -0.10
N LYS A 88 13.97 3.02 1.09
CA LYS A 88 14.57 1.90 1.84
C LYS A 88 13.52 0.83 2.19
N ASP A 89 12.33 1.25 2.64
CA ASP A 89 11.21 0.35 2.94
C ASP A 89 10.76 -0.44 1.69
N PHE A 90 10.72 0.24 0.53
CA PHE A 90 10.43 -0.37 -0.75
C PHE A 90 11.48 -1.43 -1.11
N ASP A 91 12.77 -1.09 -1.06
CA ASP A 91 13.86 -2.02 -1.37
C ASP A 91 13.85 -3.25 -0.44
N GLU A 92 13.72 -3.03 0.88
CA GLU A 92 13.76 -4.11 1.87
C GLU A 92 12.57 -5.06 1.78
N LYS A 93 11.34 -4.52 1.69
CA LYS A 93 10.12 -5.34 1.64
C LYS A 93 9.92 -6.04 0.31
N LEU A 94 10.45 -5.49 -0.77
CA LEU A 94 10.29 -6.05 -2.11
C LEU A 94 11.49 -6.89 -2.57
N ALA A 95 12.58 -6.93 -1.79
CA ALA A 95 13.77 -7.75 -2.08
C ALA A 95 13.49 -9.25 -2.32
N ALA A 96 12.36 -9.76 -1.81
CA ALA A 96 11.96 -11.15 -2.00
C ALA A 96 11.25 -11.43 -3.33
N TYR A 97 10.96 -10.41 -4.14
CA TYR A 97 10.31 -10.51 -5.44
C TYR A 97 11.30 -10.26 -6.57
N ASP A 98 11.15 -11.02 -7.64
CA ASP A 98 11.95 -10.90 -8.85
C ASP A 98 11.36 -9.85 -9.81
N GLU A 99 10.04 -9.61 -9.72
CA GLU A 99 9.31 -8.75 -10.64
C GLU A 99 8.20 -7.94 -9.94
N ILE A 100 8.02 -6.68 -10.35
CA ILE A 100 7.03 -5.71 -9.87
C ILE A 100 6.17 -5.22 -11.04
#